data_AF-A4BHN6-F1
#
_entry.id   AF-A4BHN6-F1
#
_cell.length_a   1.000
_cell.length_b   1.000
_cell.length_c   1.000
_cell.angle_alpha   90.00
_cell.angle_beta   90.00
_cell.angle_gamma   90.00
#
_symmetry.space_group_name_H-M   'P 1'
#
loop_
_entity.id
_entity.type
_entity.pdbx_description
1 polymer ?
#
loop_
_entity_poly.entity_id
_entity_poly.type
_entity_poly.pdbx_seq_one_letter_code
_entity_poly.pdbx_strand_id
1 'polypeptide(L)'
;MSNRAQEIIKAFYEEEAKRQESEVTFTDYTVRLNTSDIAMLEVIAKRFGKAAERIASEAVSAAVYSMVEALETSERKTMAKEADDLNETLAKKAAKANGKPEFDEKSVTWVMNDRAI
;
A
#
# COMPACT_ATOMS: atom_id res chain seq x y z
N MET A 1 20.77 -18.55 30.11
CA MET A 1 19.33 -18.52 29.75
C MET A 1 18.93 -17.13 29.29
N SER A 2 19.26 -16.73 28.06
CA SER A 2 18.77 -15.48 27.45
C SER A 2 18.95 -15.55 25.94
N ASN A 3 18.13 -16.37 25.27
CA ASN A 3 18.17 -16.45 23.81
C ASN A 3 16.84 -16.05 23.18
N ARG A 4 15.71 -16.45 23.79
CA ARG A 4 14.38 -16.19 23.26
C ARG A 4 13.99 -14.69 23.24
N ALA A 5 14.38 -13.93 24.25
CA ALA A 5 14.11 -12.48 24.27
C ALA A 5 14.95 -11.72 23.23
N GLN A 6 16.20 -12.13 23.02
CA GLN A 6 17.07 -11.54 21.99
C GLN A 6 16.61 -11.90 20.58
N GLU A 7 16.16 -13.14 20.36
CA GLU A 7 15.54 -13.59 19.10
C GLU A 7 14.24 -12.81 18.80
N ILE A 8 13.37 -12.60 19.79
CA ILE A 8 12.14 -11.80 19.62
C ILE A 8 12.48 -10.34 19.27
N ILE A 9 13.43 -9.75 19.98
CA ILE A 9 13.87 -8.37 19.72
C ILE A 9 14.47 -8.26 18.31
N LYS A 10 15.30 -9.22 17.91
CA LYS A 10 15.89 -9.27 16.57
C LYS A 10 14.82 -9.43 15.49
N ALA A 11 13.87 -10.35 15.67
CA ALA A 11 12.76 -10.54 14.75
C ALA A 11 11.89 -9.28 14.63
N PHE A 12 11.63 -8.59 15.75
CA PHE A 12 10.92 -7.32 15.75
C PHE A 12 11.66 -6.24 14.95
N TYR A 13 12.98 -6.09 15.14
CA TYR A 13 13.76 -5.12 14.36
C TYR A 13 13.87 -5.50 12.88
N GLU A 14 13.93 -6.79 12.54
CA GLU A 14 13.90 -7.26 11.15
C GLU A 14 12.55 -7.00 10.47
N GLU A 15 11.45 -7.22 11.20
CA GLU A 15 10.09 -6.95 10.71
C GLU A 15 9.82 -5.45 10.57
N GLU A 16 10.30 -4.64 11.53
CA GLU A 16 10.22 -3.18 11.46
C GLU A 16 11.08 -2.62 10.32
N ALA A 17 12.29 -3.15 10.12
CA ALA A 17 13.15 -2.76 8.99
C ALA A 17 12.50 -3.09 7.65
N LYS A 18 11.88 -4.28 7.51
CA LYS A 18 11.11 -4.64 6.31
C LYS A 18 9.89 -3.75 6.11
N ARG A 19 9.19 -3.39 7.20
CA ARG A 19 8.05 -2.46 7.12
C ARG A 19 8.51 -1.09 6.63
N GLN A 20 9.58 -0.56 7.21
CA GLN A 20 10.16 0.71 6.82
C GLN A 20 10.69 0.71 5.38
N GLU A 21 11.26 -0.42 4.91
CA GLU A 21 11.66 -0.59 3.51
C GLU A 21 10.45 -0.59 2.57
N SER A 22 9.36 -1.28 2.92
CA SER A 22 8.13 -1.28 2.13
C SER A 22 7.41 0.07 2.11
N GLU A 23 7.57 0.88 3.17
CA GLU A 23 6.96 2.21 3.30
C GLU A 23 7.78 3.31 2.58
N VAL A 24 8.98 3.01 2.04
CA VAL A 24 9.83 4.00 1.33
C VAL A 24 9.11 4.63 0.14
N THR A 25 8.25 3.87 -0.54
CA THR A 25 7.46 4.34 -1.69
C THR A 25 6.09 4.85 -1.33
N PHE A 26 5.70 4.77 -0.05
CA PHE A 26 4.38 5.24 0.36
C PHE A 26 4.37 6.76 0.33
N THR A 27 3.24 7.29 -0.14
CA THR A 27 2.98 8.72 -0.25
C THR A 27 1.64 9.02 0.39
N ASP A 28 1.55 10.11 1.14
CA ASP A 28 0.29 10.55 1.71
C ASP A 28 -0.71 10.93 0.62
N TYR A 29 -1.95 10.45 0.77
CA TYR A 29 -3.07 10.78 -0.09
C TYR A 29 -4.22 11.33 0.75
N THR A 30 -4.58 12.60 0.53
CA THR A 30 -5.66 13.26 1.30
C THR A 30 -6.99 13.12 0.57
N VAL A 31 -8.00 12.56 1.24
CA VAL A 31 -9.37 12.39 0.71
C VAL A 31 -10.35 13.19 1.55
N ARG A 32 -11.36 13.78 0.91
CA ARG A 32 -12.51 14.39 1.59
C ARG A 32 -13.70 13.44 1.53
N LEU A 33 -14.18 13.03 2.69
CA LEU A 33 -15.36 12.17 2.84
C LEU A 33 -16.50 12.95 3.51
N ASN A 34 -17.73 12.48 3.33
CA ASN A 34 -18.86 13.03 4.07
C ASN A 34 -18.80 12.55 5.54
N THR A 35 -19.46 13.28 6.44
CA THR A 35 -19.44 12.97 7.88
C THR A 35 -20.04 11.60 8.22
N SER A 36 -21.02 11.11 7.44
CA SER A 36 -21.64 9.81 7.65
C SER A 36 -20.65 8.66 7.41
N ASP A 37 -19.86 8.77 6.34
CA ASP A 37 -18.85 7.76 5.98
C ASP A 37 -17.70 7.75 6.98
N ILE A 38 -17.28 8.93 7.44
CA ILE A 38 -16.27 9.06 8.52
C ILE A 38 -16.77 8.37 9.79
N ALA A 39 -18.03 8.61 10.20
CA ALA A 39 -18.59 7.95 11.37
C ALA A 39 -18.62 6.42 11.23
N MET A 40 -18.95 5.91 10.03
CA MET A 40 -18.92 4.47 9.77
C MET A 40 -17.50 3.89 9.81
N LEU A 41 -16.52 4.59 9.22
CA LEU A 41 -15.11 4.20 9.28
C LEU A 41 -14.61 4.06 10.72
N GLU A 42 -14.93 5.02 11.58
CA GLU A 42 -14.58 5.00 13.01
C GLU A 42 -15.20 3.80 13.74
N VAL A 43 -16.47 3.50 13.46
CA VAL A 43 -17.16 2.34 14.05
C VAL A 43 -16.52 1.02 13.60
N ILE A 44 -16.17 0.90 12.32
CA ILE A 44 -15.46 -0.26 11.77
C ILE A 44 -14.07 -0.39 12.40
N ALA A 45 -13.30 0.69 12.44
CA ALA A 45 -11.96 0.75 13.03
C ALA A 45 -11.98 0.25 14.48
N LYS A 46 -12.92 0.77 15.28
CA LYS A 46 -13.15 0.32 16.67
C LYS A 46 -13.49 -1.16 16.76
N ARG A 47 -14.35 -1.68 15.87
CA ARG A 47 -14.75 -3.10 15.87
C ARG A 47 -13.57 -4.04 15.63
N PHE A 48 -12.64 -3.65 14.76
CA PHE A 48 -11.49 -4.48 14.38
C PHE A 48 -10.20 -4.15 15.15
N GLY A 49 -10.22 -3.17 16.05
CA GLY A 49 -9.03 -2.75 16.80
C GLY A 49 -7.91 -2.21 15.91
N LYS A 50 -8.28 -1.53 14.82
CA LYS A 50 -7.34 -0.92 13.86
C LYS A 50 -7.51 0.60 13.85
N ALA A 51 -6.48 1.32 13.39
CA ALA A 51 -6.58 2.75 13.13
C ALA A 51 -7.53 3.04 11.95
N ALA A 52 -8.31 4.12 12.02
CA ALA A 52 -9.28 4.47 10.98
C ALA A 52 -8.59 4.77 9.64
N GLU A 53 -7.41 5.39 9.68
CA GLU A 53 -6.56 5.66 8.52
C GLU A 53 -6.12 4.37 7.83
N ARG A 54 -5.80 3.33 8.63
CA ARG A 54 -5.45 2.02 8.10
C ARG A 54 -6.63 1.36 7.40
N ILE A 55 -7.83 1.40 8.01
CA ILE A 55 -9.05 0.89 7.37
C ILE A 55 -9.34 1.66 6.07
N ALA A 56 -9.21 2.98 6.08
CA ALA A 56 -9.43 3.81 4.90
C ALA A 56 -8.44 3.47 3.77
N SER A 57 -7.15 3.30 4.09
CA SER A 57 -6.12 2.86 3.13
C SER A 57 -6.44 1.47 2.54
N GLU A 58 -6.79 0.50 3.39
CA GLU A 58 -7.20 -0.85 2.96
C GLU A 58 -8.45 -0.79 2.06
N ALA A 59 -9.44 0.04 2.41
CA ALA A 59 -10.68 0.22 1.63
C ALA A 59 -10.43 0.88 0.27
N VAL A 60 -9.57 1.90 0.21
CA VAL A 60 -9.18 2.55 -1.05
C VAL A 60 -8.45 1.54 -1.95
N SER A 61 -7.51 0.77 -1.41
CA SER A 61 -6.81 -0.26 -2.17
C SER A 61 -7.78 -1.28 -2.77
N ALA A 62 -8.69 -1.81 -1.96
CA ALA A 62 -9.71 -2.75 -2.42
C ALA A 62 -10.64 -2.17 -3.49
N ALA A 63 -11.03 -0.90 -3.35
CA ALA A 63 -11.85 -0.20 -4.33
C ALA A 63 -11.11 -0.04 -5.68
N VAL A 64 -9.81 0.29 -5.67
CA VAL A 64 -9.00 0.39 -6.89
C VAL A 64 -8.95 -0.96 -7.61
N TYR A 65 -8.72 -2.08 -6.90
CA TYR A 65 -8.78 -3.41 -7.49
C TYR A 65 -10.16 -3.70 -8.12
N SER A 66 -11.23 -3.44 -7.38
CA SER A 66 -12.60 -3.67 -7.85
C SER A 66 -12.94 -2.85 -9.10
N MET A 67 -12.45 -1.60 -9.18
CA MET A 67 -12.61 -0.75 -10.36
C MET A 67 -11.90 -1.32 -11.58
N VAL A 68 -10.68 -1.85 -11.41
CA VAL A 68 -9.93 -2.46 -12.53
C VAL A 68 -10.58 -3.77 -12.95
N GLU A 69 -11.00 -4.62 -12.02
CA GLU A 69 -11.67 -5.91 -12.32
C GLU A 69 -12.95 -5.75 -13.14
N ALA A 70 -13.67 -4.65 -12.94
CA ALA A 70 -14.92 -4.35 -13.65
C ALA A 70 -14.73 -4.00 -15.15
N LEU A 71 -13.50 -3.73 -15.60
CA LEU A 71 -13.19 -3.35 -16.99
C LEU A 71 -13.05 -4.58 -17.89
N GLU A 72 -13.15 -4.38 -19.22
CA GLU A 72 -12.85 -5.43 -20.18
C GLU A 72 -11.35 -5.77 -20.21
N THR A 73 -11.00 -7.01 -20.57
CA THR A 73 -9.60 -7.50 -20.56
C THR A 73 -8.64 -6.63 -21.38
N SER A 74 -9.07 -6.06 -22.50
CA SER A 74 -8.25 -5.16 -23.31
C SER A 74 -8.00 -3.81 -22.64
N GLU A 75 -9.01 -3.29 -21.94
CA GLU A 75 -8.91 -2.03 -21.20
C GLU A 75 -8.05 -2.21 -19.94
N ARG A 76 -8.23 -3.31 -19.20
CA ARG A 76 -7.41 -3.66 -18.04
C ARG A 76 -5.93 -3.70 -18.37
N LYS A 77 -5.54 -4.37 -19.45
CA LYS A 77 -4.13 -4.45 -19.89
C LYS A 77 -3.54 -3.09 -20.24
N THR A 78 -4.34 -2.23 -20.85
CA THR A 78 -3.90 -0.88 -21.25
C THR A 78 -3.70 -0.02 -20.00
N MET A 79 -4.69 0.02 -19.10
CA MET A 79 -4.62 0.76 -17.85
C MET A 79 -3.54 0.24 -16.89
N ALA A 80 -3.35 -1.08 -16.80
CA ALA A 80 -2.31 -1.69 -15.97
C ALA A 80 -0.92 -1.22 -16.42
N LYS A 81 -0.67 -1.18 -17.73
CA LYS A 81 0.61 -0.70 -18.27
C LYS A 81 0.82 0.79 -17.97
N GLU A 82 -0.20 1.62 -18.19
CA GLU A 82 -0.12 3.06 -17.88
C GLU A 82 0.11 3.31 -16.39
N ALA A 83 -0.55 2.53 -15.52
CA ALA A 83 -0.37 2.59 -14.07
C ALA A 83 1.05 2.19 -13.66
N ASP A 84 1.63 1.17 -14.28
CA ASP A 84 2.98 0.70 -14.00
C ASP A 84 4.04 1.74 -14.43
N ASP A 85 3.88 2.32 -15.62
CA ASP A 85 4.77 3.38 -16.13
C ASP A 85 4.72 4.62 -15.19
N LEU A 86 3.53 4.97 -14.69
CA LEU A 86 3.36 6.06 -13.73
C LEU A 86 3.94 5.70 -12.35
N ASN A 87 3.75 4.46 -11.89
CA ASN A 87 4.23 3.98 -10.60
C ASN A 87 5.75 4.11 -10.47
N GLU A 88 6.51 3.80 -11.53
CA GLU A 88 7.96 3.98 -11.52
C GLU A 88 8.35 5.44 -11.20
N THR A 89 7.65 6.40 -11.80
CA THR A 89 7.88 7.82 -11.58
C THR A 89 7.48 8.26 -10.17
N LEU A 90 6.33 7.79 -9.67
CA LEU A 90 5.82 8.11 -8.34
C LEU A 90 6.66 7.48 -7.23
N ALA A 91 7.07 6.22 -7.38
CA ALA A 91 7.91 5.51 -6.43
C ALA A 91 9.28 6.20 -6.27
N LYS A 92 9.92 6.60 -7.37
CA LYS A 92 11.17 7.38 -7.34
C LYS A 92 10.98 8.72 -6.62
N LYS A 93 9.86 9.42 -6.86
CA LYS A 93 9.53 10.68 -6.20
C LYS A 93 9.29 10.49 -4.70
N ALA A 94 8.56 9.44 -4.31
CA ALA A 94 8.26 9.09 -2.93
C ALA A 94 9.55 8.71 -2.17
N ALA A 95 10.37 7.84 -2.75
CA ALA A 95 11.64 7.43 -2.17
C ALA A 95 12.58 8.62 -1.96
N LYS A 96 12.64 9.56 -2.92
CA LYS A 96 13.39 10.81 -2.75
C LYS A 96 12.82 11.68 -1.62
N ALA A 97 11.50 11.81 -1.50
CA ALA A 97 10.87 12.56 -0.41
C ALA A 97 11.14 11.92 0.96
N ASN A 98 11.24 10.58 1.00
CA ASN A 98 11.53 9.79 2.19
C ASN A 98 13.04 9.58 2.44
N GLY A 99 13.91 10.31 1.72
CA GLY A 99 15.36 10.34 1.97
C GLY A 99 16.17 9.18 1.39
N LYS A 100 15.59 8.35 0.50
CA LYS A 100 16.27 7.25 -0.21
C LYS A 100 16.27 7.47 -1.73
N PRO A 101 17.20 8.29 -2.28
CA PRO A 101 17.23 8.64 -3.70
C PRO A 101 17.70 7.51 -4.64
N GLU A 102 18.41 6.50 -4.13
CA GLU A 102 18.90 5.33 -4.87
C GLU A 102 17.93 4.14 -4.86
N PHE A 103 16.62 4.41 -4.82
CA PHE A 103 15.60 3.36 -4.79
C PHE A 103 15.39 2.76 -6.19
N ASP A 104 15.90 1.54 -6.38
CA ASP A 104 15.74 0.71 -7.58
C ASP A 104 15.04 -0.61 -7.22
N GLU A 105 13.81 -0.51 -6.72
CA GLU A 105 13.00 -1.70 -6.44
C GLU A 105 12.09 -2.01 -7.63
N LYS A 106 12.16 -3.26 -8.11
CA LYS A 106 11.17 -3.81 -9.04
C LYS A 106 9.85 -3.97 -8.29
N SER A 107 9.03 -2.92 -8.33
CA SER A 107 7.67 -2.96 -7.80
C SER A 107 6.89 -4.14 -8.41
N VAL A 108 6.11 -4.84 -7.57
CA VAL A 108 5.10 -5.79 -8.05
C VAL A 108 4.04 -4.96 -8.77
N THR A 109 3.89 -5.20 -10.07
CA THR A 109 3.14 -4.34 -10.98
C THR A 109 1.71 -4.83 -11.26
N TRP A 110 0.85 -3.92 -11.71
CA TRP A 110 -0.51 -4.25 -12.15
C TRP A 110 -0.51 -5.20 -13.33
N VAL A 111 0.44 -5.09 -14.27
CA VAL A 111 0.58 -6.03 -15.40
C VAL A 111 0.98 -7.43 -14.93
N MET A 112 1.74 -7.56 -13.84
CA MET A 112 2.05 -8.88 -13.26
C MET A 112 0.84 -9.45 -12.51
N ASN A 113 0.06 -8.61 -11.84
CA ASN A 113 -1.14 -9.01 -11.11
C ASN A 113 -2.32 -9.37 -12.03
N ASP A 114 -2.46 -8.76 -13.22
CA ASP A 114 -3.49 -9.13 -14.22
C ASP A 114 -3.31 -10.57 -14.75
N ARG A 115 -2.13 -11.18 -14.58
CA ARG A 115 -1.93 -12.61 -14.88
C ARG A 115 -2.49 -13.54 -13.80
N ALA A 116 -2.75 -13.02 -12.61
CA ALA A 116 -3.24 -13.77 -11.46
C ALA A 116 -4.76 -13.57 -11.21
N ILE A 117 -5.39 -12.61 -11.91
CA ILE A 117 -6.85 -12.37 -11.95
C ILE A 117 -7.44 -13.11 -13.16
#